data_AF-A0A2N1UCS7-F1
#
_entry.id   AF-A0A2N1UCS7-F1
#
_cell.length_a   1.000
_cell.length_b   1.000
_cell.length_c   1.000
_cell.angle_alpha   90.00
_cell.angle_beta   90.00
_cell.angle_gamma   90.00
#
_symmetry.space_group_name_H-M   'P 1'
#
loop_
_entity.id
_entity.type
_entity.pdbx_description
1 polymer ?
#
loop_
_entity_poly.entity_id
_entity_poly.type
_entity_poly.pdbx_seq_one_letter_code
_entity_poly.pdbx_strand_id
1 'polypeptide(L)'
;MGIHQKLIDCATPWVGGQKIKEMRFGLGYSCVELTDGRMGVAWTPDQKTCTCTHLEAAGQIAGQPAETILGWLNCDNPLERTAALAVFNALNSRRERLFTEGEATSLLKIQSSDHVVMIGFFAPVVPTIKATGCRFEVVELDPDKPGISPEQGFRALEECDIAIITATSIINGTFDGLASALKRNRAALILGPSTPMCPEAFAGTRITQLSGSYVKDHDRVKLIVSEGGGTRLLKKHLRFANTLV
;
A
#
# COMPACT_ATOMS: atom_id res chain seq x y z
N MET A 1 12.86 -1.01 -14.63
CA MET A 1 11.38 -1.09 -14.67
C MET A 1 10.85 -0.71 -13.31
N GLY A 2 9.95 0.27 -13.24
CA GLY A 2 9.36 0.75 -11.99
C GLY A 2 8.32 -0.21 -11.42
N ILE A 3 7.90 0.03 -10.18
CA ILE A 3 6.98 -0.87 -9.45
C ILE A 3 5.63 -1.02 -10.13
N HIS A 4 5.09 0.05 -10.73
CA HIS A 4 3.79 0.03 -11.40
C HIS A 4 3.76 -0.99 -12.54
N GLN A 5 4.76 -0.95 -13.41
CA GLN A 5 4.86 -1.92 -14.51
C GLN A 5 5.08 -3.34 -13.99
N LYS A 6 5.94 -3.52 -12.97
CA LYS A 6 6.13 -4.85 -12.36
C LYS A 6 4.83 -5.44 -11.79
N LEU A 7 3.99 -4.62 -11.19
CA LEU A 7 2.68 -5.03 -10.69
C LEU A 7 1.73 -5.41 -11.84
N ILE A 8 1.69 -4.61 -12.91
CA ILE A 8 0.91 -4.94 -14.12
C ILE A 8 1.35 -6.31 -14.67
N ASP A 9 2.65 -6.48 -14.92
CA ASP A 9 3.22 -7.71 -15.48
C ASP A 9 2.94 -8.92 -14.58
N CYS A 10 3.05 -8.74 -13.26
CA CYS A 10 2.73 -9.77 -12.29
C CYS A 10 1.27 -10.18 -12.40
N ALA A 11 0.34 -9.27 -12.68
CA ALA A 11 -1.11 -9.50 -12.74
C ALA A 11 -1.66 -9.97 -14.08
N THR A 12 -0.96 -9.70 -15.19
CA THR A 12 -1.36 -10.12 -16.54
C THR A 12 -1.79 -11.59 -16.66
N PRO A 13 -1.11 -12.58 -16.04
CA PRO A 13 -1.50 -13.98 -16.21
C PRO A 13 -2.85 -14.37 -15.57
N TRP A 14 -3.44 -13.53 -14.71
CA TRP A 14 -4.63 -13.85 -13.90
C TRP A 14 -5.73 -12.78 -13.94
N VAL A 15 -5.55 -11.73 -14.74
CA VAL A 15 -6.58 -10.70 -14.94
C VAL A 15 -7.66 -11.10 -15.95
N GLY A 16 -7.35 -12.05 -16.83
CA GLY A 16 -8.21 -12.47 -17.94
C GLY A 16 -9.65 -12.81 -17.53
N GLY A 17 -10.62 -12.26 -18.27
CA GLY A 17 -12.05 -12.52 -18.09
C GLY A 17 -12.68 -11.83 -16.88
N GLN A 18 -11.92 -11.10 -16.07
CA GLN A 18 -12.46 -10.42 -14.89
C GLN A 18 -12.95 -9.01 -15.24
N LYS A 19 -14.05 -8.62 -14.59
CA LYS A 19 -14.63 -7.27 -14.71
C LYS A 19 -14.84 -6.66 -13.34
N ILE A 20 -14.91 -5.34 -13.30
CA ILE A 20 -15.29 -4.61 -12.10
C ILE A 20 -16.78 -4.79 -11.86
N LYS A 21 -17.17 -5.34 -10.70
CA LYS A 21 -18.57 -5.41 -10.27
C LYS A 21 -19.00 -4.07 -9.68
N GLU A 22 -18.23 -3.55 -8.73
CA GLU A 22 -18.42 -2.22 -8.16
C GLU A 22 -17.10 -1.63 -7.68
N MET A 23 -17.00 -0.30 -7.69
CA MET A 23 -15.87 0.46 -7.18
C MET A 23 -16.40 1.59 -6.30
N ARG A 24 -15.81 1.78 -5.12
CA ARG A 24 -16.18 2.84 -4.18
C ARG A 24 -14.95 3.64 -3.81
N PHE A 25 -15.04 4.95 -3.97
CA PHE A 25 -14.05 5.90 -3.49
C PHE A 25 -14.56 6.55 -2.21
N GLY A 26 -14.07 6.09 -1.06
CA GLY A 26 -14.28 6.76 0.23
C GLY A 26 -13.17 7.75 0.52
N LEU A 27 -13.36 8.60 1.53
CA LEU A 27 -12.41 9.68 1.86
C LEU A 27 -11.04 9.20 2.36
N GLY A 28 -10.98 8.04 3.00
CA GLY A 28 -9.72 7.46 3.49
C GLY A 28 -9.26 6.22 2.72
N TYR A 29 -10.21 5.43 2.21
CA TYR A 29 -9.94 4.20 1.49
C TYR A 29 -10.93 4.03 0.35
N SER A 30 -10.48 3.33 -0.67
CA SER A 30 -11.27 2.85 -1.79
C SER A 30 -11.33 1.32 -1.75
N CYS A 31 -12.41 0.76 -2.27
CA CYS A 31 -12.55 -0.68 -2.42
C CYS A 31 -13.16 -1.04 -3.78
N VAL A 32 -12.76 -2.19 -4.30
CA VAL A 32 -13.28 -2.75 -5.55
C VAL A 32 -13.70 -4.19 -5.32
N GLU A 33 -14.86 -4.56 -5.86
CA GLU A 33 -15.28 -5.95 -5.98
C GLU A 33 -15.23 -6.34 -7.46
N LEU A 34 -14.65 -7.50 -7.75
CA LEU A 34 -14.66 -8.10 -9.08
C LEU A 34 -15.90 -8.99 -9.25
N THR A 35 -16.26 -9.28 -10.50
CA THR A 35 -17.43 -10.11 -10.82
C THR A 35 -17.36 -11.54 -10.26
N ASP A 36 -16.16 -12.07 -9.99
CA ASP A 36 -15.97 -13.38 -9.36
C ASP A 36 -15.95 -13.34 -7.82
N GLY A 37 -16.30 -12.18 -7.27
CA GLY A 37 -16.43 -11.93 -5.84
C GLY A 37 -15.11 -11.69 -5.12
N ARG A 38 -13.97 -11.54 -5.80
CA ARG A 38 -12.74 -11.06 -5.14
C ARG A 38 -12.84 -9.58 -4.81
N MET A 39 -12.28 -9.17 -3.67
CA MET A 39 -12.29 -7.76 -3.23
C MET A 39 -10.91 -7.28 -2.81
N GLY A 40 -10.62 -6.03 -3.14
CA GLY A 40 -9.37 -5.36 -2.81
C GLY A 40 -9.61 -3.96 -2.27
N VAL A 41 -8.63 -3.45 -1.53
CA VAL A 41 -8.64 -2.12 -0.94
C VAL A 41 -7.35 -1.38 -1.28
N ALA A 42 -7.45 -0.06 -1.36
CA ALA A 42 -6.31 0.85 -1.46
C ALA A 42 -6.67 2.17 -0.77
N TRP A 43 -5.68 2.88 -0.27
CA TRP A 43 -5.84 4.20 0.35
C TRP A 43 -6.32 5.22 -0.68
N THR A 44 -7.24 6.11 -0.30
CA THR A 44 -7.67 7.21 -1.17
C THR A 44 -6.85 8.45 -0.87
N PRO A 45 -6.15 9.03 -1.86
CA PRO A 45 -5.48 10.31 -1.68
C PRO A 45 -6.47 11.46 -1.50
N ASP A 46 -6.11 12.39 -0.61
CA ASP A 46 -6.74 13.70 -0.60
C ASP A 46 -6.26 14.47 -1.83
N GLN A 47 -7.17 14.65 -2.79
CA GLN A 47 -6.86 15.26 -4.08
C GLN A 47 -7.69 16.52 -4.26
N LYS A 48 -7.01 17.67 -4.26
CA LYS A 48 -7.60 18.96 -4.64
C LYS A 48 -7.70 19.00 -6.16
N THR A 49 -8.92 18.94 -6.68
CA THR A 49 -9.22 19.12 -8.09
C THR A 49 -9.76 20.53 -8.33
N CYS A 50 -9.49 21.10 -9.51
CA CYS A 50 -10.03 22.40 -9.90
C CYS A 50 -11.53 22.35 -10.25
N THR A 51 -12.13 21.16 -10.26
CA THR A 51 -13.53 20.90 -10.59
C THR A 51 -14.17 19.99 -9.55
N CYS A 52 -15.50 19.89 -9.56
CA CYS A 52 -16.25 18.96 -8.72
C CYS A 52 -16.11 17.48 -9.14
N THR A 53 -15.44 17.20 -10.27
CA THR A 53 -15.22 15.85 -10.77
C THR A 53 -13.80 15.42 -10.41
N HIS A 54 -13.69 14.51 -9.45
CA HIS A 54 -12.39 14.00 -8.98
C HIS A 54 -11.76 12.96 -9.93
N LEU A 55 -12.60 12.22 -10.68
CA LEU A 55 -12.17 11.18 -11.61
C LEU A 55 -13.10 11.17 -12.83
N GLU A 56 -12.55 11.34 -14.03
CA GLU A 56 -13.35 11.43 -15.28
C GLU A 56 -14.12 10.16 -15.58
N ALA A 57 -13.55 8.99 -15.25
CA ALA A 57 -14.19 7.69 -15.45
C ALA A 57 -15.33 7.39 -14.44
N ALA A 58 -15.63 8.29 -13.50
CA ALA A 58 -16.71 8.09 -12.53
C ALA A 58 -18.05 7.81 -13.23
N GLY A 59 -18.78 6.80 -12.74
CA GLY A 59 -20.01 6.30 -13.38
C GLY A 59 -19.78 5.32 -14.53
N GLN A 60 -18.53 5.10 -14.96
CA GLN A 60 -18.20 4.21 -16.09
C GLN A 60 -17.29 3.04 -15.70
N ILE A 61 -16.84 2.95 -14.44
CA ILE A 61 -15.88 1.92 -13.99
C ILE A 61 -16.53 0.54 -13.90
N ALA A 62 -17.76 0.45 -13.37
CA ALA A 62 -18.46 -0.81 -13.26
C ALA A 62 -18.70 -1.43 -14.65
N GLY A 63 -18.44 -2.72 -14.78
CA GLY A 63 -18.51 -3.45 -16.05
C GLY A 63 -17.24 -3.38 -16.91
N GLN A 64 -16.28 -2.49 -16.61
CA GLN A 64 -15.01 -2.46 -17.34
C GLN A 64 -14.18 -3.72 -17.08
N PRO A 65 -13.34 -4.13 -18.05
CA PRO A 65 -12.33 -5.16 -17.82
C PRO A 65 -11.38 -4.75 -16.70
N ALA A 66 -11.08 -5.67 -15.79
CA ALA A 66 -10.12 -5.43 -14.72
C ALA A 66 -8.73 -5.08 -15.27
N GLU A 67 -8.38 -5.60 -16.45
CA GLU A 67 -7.13 -5.31 -17.16
C GLU A 67 -7.00 -3.84 -17.56
N THR A 68 -8.08 -3.22 -18.04
CA THR A 68 -8.12 -1.79 -18.38
C THR A 68 -7.83 -0.94 -17.15
N ILE A 69 -8.50 -1.21 -16.04
CA ILE A 69 -8.31 -0.47 -14.79
C ILE A 69 -6.94 -0.76 -14.18
N LEU A 70 -6.40 -1.97 -14.33
CA LEU A 70 -5.05 -2.31 -13.86
C LEU A 70 -3.98 -1.47 -14.57
N GLY A 71 -4.17 -1.18 -15.87
CA GLY A 71 -3.28 -0.30 -16.64
C GLY A 71 -3.16 1.12 -16.10
N TRP A 72 -4.14 1.58 -15.32
CA TRP A 72 -4.13 2.89 -14.67
C TRP A 72 -3.04 3.05 -13.60
N LEU A 73 -2.35 1.97 -13.20
CA LEU A 73 -1.14 2.08 -12.38
C LEU A 73 -0.09 2.99 -13.04
N ASN A 74 -0.04 3.05 -14.37
CA ASN A 74 0.90 3.89 -15.12
C ASN A 74 0.37 5.32 -15.40
N CYS A 75 -0.87 5.63 -15.06
CA CYS A 75 -1.40 6.99 -15.19
C CYS A 75 -0.83 7.92 -14.13
N ASP A 76 -0.85 9.24 -14.36
CA ASP A 76 -0.37 10.22 -13.40
C ASP A 76 -1.35 10.54 -12.27
N ASN A 77 -2.65 10.29 -12.49
CA ASN A 77 -3.68 10.60 -11.52
C ASN A 77 -3.63 9.62 -10.31
N PRO A 78 -3.44 10.10 -9.08
CA PRO A 78 -3.40 9.25 -7.88
C PRO A 78 -4.69 8.46 -7.63
N LEU A 79 -5.88 8.97 -7.99
CA LEU A 79 -7.13 8.22 -7.88
C LEU A 79 -7.24 7.08 -8.89
N GLU A 80 -6.70 7.27 -10.09
CA GLU A 80 -6.59 6.20 -11.09
C GLU A 80 -5.66 5.09 -10.60
N ARG A 81 -4.49 5.45 -10.07
CA ARG A 81 -3.57 4.51 -9.41
C ARG A 81 -4.21 3.81 -8.21
N THR A 82 -5.04 4.52 -7.44
CA THR A 82 -5.80 3.95 -6.32
C THR A 82 -6.74 2.85 -6.78
N ALA A 83 -7.52 3.11 -7.83
CA ALA A 83 -8.42 2.12 -8.42
C ALA A 83 -7.64 0.90 -8.94
N ALA A 84 -6.57 1.16 -9.68
CA ALA A 84 -5.71 0.12 -10.24
C ALA A 84 -5.07 -0.77 -9.17
N LEU A 85 -4.56 -0.16 -8.09
CA LEU A 85 -3.95 -0.90 -6.98
C LEU A 85 -4.99 -1.69 -6.18
N ALA A 86 -6.21 -1.15 -5.99
CA ALA A 86 -7.30 -1.90 -5.39
C ALA A 86 -7.67 -3.12 -6.27
N VAL A 87 -7.69 -2.97 -7.59
CA VAL A 87 -7.92 -4.07 -8.55
C VAL A 87 -6.82 -5.11 -8.45
N PHE A 88 -5.55 -4.71 -8.43
CA PHE A 88 -4.44 -5.62 -8.22
C PHE A 88 -4.60 -6.42 -6.92
N ASN A 89 -4.92 -5.74 -5.81
CA ASN A 89 -5.12 -6.37 -4.50
C ASN A 89 -6.31 -7.34 -4.50
N ALA A 90 -7.39 -6.99 -5.20
CA ALA A 90 -8.55 -7.88 -5.37
C ALA A 90 -8.16 -9.14 -6.12
N LEU A 91 -7.54 -8.97 -7.28
CA LEU A 91 -7.09 -10.07 -8.12
C LEU A 91 -6.14 -11.01 -7.32
N ASN A 92 -5.28 -10.45 -6.45
CA ASN A 92 -4.22 -11.19 -5.73
C ASN A 92 -4.76 -11.91 -4.48
N SER A 93 -5.99 -11.62 -4.06
CA SER A 93 -6.57 -12.08 -2.78
C SER A 93 -6.66 -13.59 -2.58
N ARG A 94 -6.72 -14.36 -3.67
CA ARG A 94 -6.85 -15.83 -3.64
C ARG A 94 -5.56 -16.56 -3.98
N ARG A 95 -4.43 -15.85 -4.16
CA ARG A 95 -3.15 -16.52 -4.41
C ARG A 95 -2.66 -17.14 -3.12
N GLU A 96 -2.53 -18.46 -3.13
CA GLU A 96 -1.91 -19.20 -2.03
C GLU A 96 -0.44 -18.79 -1.92
N ARG A 97 -0.07 -18.23 -0.76
CA ARG A 97 1.32 -17.99 -0.39
C ARG A 97 1.49 -18.31 1.08
N LEU A 98 2.73 -18.58 1.47
CA LEU A 98 3.10 -18.71 2.88
C LEU A 98 3.02 -17.32 3.52
N PHE A 99 1.88 -17.05 4.14
CA PHE A 99 1.67 -15.84 4.94
C PHE A 99 1.90 -16.14 6.40
N THR A 100 2.55 -15.21 7.09
CA THR A 100 2.62 -15.22 8.55
C THR A 100 1.65 -14.19 9.10
N GLU A 101 0.74 -14.62 9.97
CA GLU A 101 -0.11 -13.71 10.75
C GLU A 101 0.68 -13.18 11.95
N GLY A 102 0.50 -11.90 12.29
CA GLY A 102 1.22 -11.26 13.38
C GLY A 102 1.50 -9.78 13.13
N GLU A 103 2.14 -9.13 14.11
CA GLU A 103 2.53 -7.73 14.00
C GLU A 103 3.62 -7.56 12.95
N ALA A 104 3.41 -6.65 11.99
CA ALA A 104 4.30 -6.47 10.84
C ALA A 104 5.76 -6.21 11.22
N THR A 105 5.98 -5.48 12.30
CA THR A 105 7.31 -5.10 12.80
C THR A 105 8.01 -6.20 13.59
N SER A 106 7.28 -7.24 14.04
CA SER A 106 7.89 -8.33 14.81
C SER A 106 8.97 -9.08 14.02
N LEU A 107 8.79 -9.19 12.70
CA LEU A 107 9.73 -9.84 11.79
C LEU A 107 11.00 -9.02 11.55
N LEU A 108 11.00 -7.72 11.85
CA LEU A 108 12.16 -6.83 11.64
C LEU A 108 13.27 -7.07 12.68
N LYS A 109 12.92 -7.63 13.84
CA LYS A 109 13.84 -7.87 14.97
C LYS A 109 14.69 -6.63 15.26
N ILE A 110 14.03 -5.51 15.54
CA ILE A 110 14.67 -4.22 15.79
C ILE A 110 15.47 -4.28 17.09
N GLN A 111 16.70 -3.81 17.05
CA GLN A 111 17.68 -3.73 18.13
C GLN A 111 18.00 -2.26 18.44
N SER A 112 18.50 -1.99 19.65
CA SER A 112 18.87 -0.63 20.07
C SER A 112 20.00 0.00 19.25
N SER A 113 20.81 -0.82 18.57
CA SER A 113 21.89 -0.36 17.68
C SER A 113 21.42 0.02 16.28
N ASP A 114 20.19 -0.33 15.90
CA ASP A 114 19.70 -0.05 14.54
C ASP A 114 19.38 1.44 14.35
N HIS A 115 19.57 1.89 13.13
CA HIS A 115 18.93 3.08 12.59
C HIS A 115 17.67 2.70 11.82
N VAL A 116 16.51 3.08 12.37
CA VAL A 116 15.19 2.84 11.81
C VAL A 116 14.66 4.11 11.18
N VAL A 117 14.26 4.03 9.91
CA VAL A 117 13.59 5.11 9.18
C VAL A 117 12.18 4.67 8.79
N MET A 118 11.19 5.48 9.13
CA MET A 118 9.79 5.23 8.79
C MET A 118 9.28 6.31 7.83
N ILE A 119 8.85 5.90 6.65
CA ILE A 119 8.20 6.75 5.64
C ILE A 119 6.68 6.61 5.77
N GLY A 120 6.02 7.71 6.13
CA GLY A 120 4.65 7.76 6.63
C GLY A 120 4.58 7.54 8.15
N PHE A 121 3.54 8.04 8.81
CA PHE A 121 3.41 7.96 10.26
C PHE A 121 2.42 6.88 10.71
N PHE A 122 2.95 5.77 11.23
CA PHE A 122 2.16 4.68 11.80
C PHE A 122 2.05 4.80 13.31
N ALA A 123 1.14 5.67 13.79
CA ALA A 123 0.96 5.96 15.22
C ALA A 123 0.91 4.70 16.14
N PRO A 124 0.24 3.59 15.77
CA PRO A 124 0.21 2.39 16.62
C PRO A 124 1.56 1.66 16.76
N VAL A 125 2.48 1.86 15.81
CA VAL A 125 3.77 1.15 15.72
C VAL A 125 4.89 1.95 16.40
N VAL A 126 4.77 3.28 16.42
CA VAL A 126 5.79 4.20 16.96
C VAL A 126 6.22 3.87 18.41
N PRO A 127 5.31 3.61 19.37
CA PRO A 127 5.72 3.29 20.74
C PRO A 127 6.60 2.04 20.83
N THR A 128 6.25 0.99 20.09
CA THR A 128 7.02 -0.28 20.07
C THR A 128 8.42 -0.07 19.54
N ILE A 129 8.60 0.73 18.49
CA ILE A 129 9.93 1.04 17.93
C ILE A 129 10.74 1.88 18.93
N LYS A 130 10.16 2.95 19.47
CA LYS A 130 10.85 3.82 20.45
C LYS A 130 11.30 3.05 21.69
N ALA A 131 10.52 2.06 22.14
CA ALA A 131 10.86 1.24 23.29
C ALA A 131 12.13 0.38 23.09
N THR A 132 12.56 0.16 21.84
CA THR A 132 13.82 -0.57 21.57
C THR A 132 15.08 0.24 21.87
N GLY A 133 14.96 1.57 21.99
CA GLY A 133 16.11 2.47 22.15
C GLY A 133 16.91 2.72 20.87
N CYS A 134 16.44 2.25 19.71
CA CYS A 134 17.07 2.48 18.42
C CYS A 134 17.09 3.97 18.02
N ARG A 135 17.98 4.34 17.11
CA ARG A 135 17.88 5.64 16.43
C ARG A 135 16.65 5.59 15.51
N PHE A 136 15.64 6.42 15.77
CA PHE A 136 14.38 6.37 15.03
C PHE A 136 14.00 7.72 14.41
N GLU A 137 13.85 7.74 13.10
CA GLU A 137 13.46 8.93 12.32
C GLU A 137 12.19 8.63 11.51
N VAL A 138 11.27 9.60 11.46
CA VAL A 138 10.01 9.52 10.72
C VAL A 138 10.02 10.59 9.63
N VAL A 139 9.61 10.24 8.42
CA VAL A 139 9.38 11.17 7.32
C VAL A 139 7.89 11.16 7.00
N GLU A 140 7.23 12.30 7.11
CA GLU A 140 5.79 12.42 6.88
C GLU A 140 5.50 13.71 6.12
N LEU A 141 4.57 13.63 5.16
CA LEU A 141 4.18 14.76 4.31
C LEU A 141 3.18 15.68 5.00
N ASP A 142 2.40 15.12 5.92
CA ASP A 142 1.48 15.86 6.77
C ASP A 142 2.27 16.70 7.80
N PRO A 143 2.28 18.04 7.69
CA PRO A 143 3.06 18.91 8.57
C PRO A 143 2.58 18.89 10.02
N ASP A 144 1.35 18.43 10.27
CA ASP A 144 0.79 18.31 11.62
C ASP A 144 1.32 17.07 12.36
N LYS A 145 2.09 16.21 11.67
CA LYS A 145 2.69 15.00 12.25
C LYS A 145 4.19 15.17 12.47
N PRO A 146 4.76 14.53 13.50
CA PRO A 146 6.19 14.66 13.80
C PRO A 146 7.03 13.95 12.74
N GLY A 147 8.10 14.60 12.28
CA GLY A 147 9.04 14.01 11.35
C GLY A 147 10.17 14.96 10.93
N ILE A 148 11.12 14.39 10.20
CA ILE A 148 12.16 15.10 9.46
C ILE A 148 11.65 15.42 8.03
N SER A 149 12.33 16.33 7.34
CA SER A 149 11.94 16.69 5.96
C SER A 149 12.13 15.53 4.99
N PRO A 150 11.45 15.51 3.83
CA PRO A 150 11.69 14.51 2.79
C PRO A 150 13.17 14.42 2.37
N GLU A 151 13.87 15.55 2.23
CA GLU A 151 15.29 15.58 1.85
C GLU A 151 16.18 14.92 2.90
N GLN A 152 15.91 15.19 4.19
CA GLN A 152 16.59 14.52 5.29
C GLN A 152 16.25 13.01 5.29
N GLY A 153 15.01 12.69 4.98
CA GLY A 153 14.51 11.32 4.84
C GLY A 153 15.26 10.50 3.80
N PHE A 154 15.51 11.06 2.61
CA PHE A 154 16.30 10.40 1.57
C PHE A 154 17.71 10.06 2.05
N ARG A 155 18.39 10.99 2.74
CA ARG A 155 19.72 10.72 3.32
C ARG A 155 19.65 9.66 4.42
N ALA A 156 18.63 9.73 5.28
CA ALA A 156 18.43 8.73 6.33
C ALA A 156 18.18 7.33 5.74
N LEU A 157 17.46 7.20 4.62
CA LEU A 157 17.24 5.92 3.93
C LEU A 157 18.51 5.31 3.33
N GLU A 158 19.47 6.13 2.89
CA GLU A 158 20.77 5.64 2.41
C GLU A 158 21.57 4.97 3.53
N GLU A 159 21.39 5.45 4.76
CA GLU A 159 22.12 5.06 5.95
C GLU A 159 21.35 4.12 6.89
N CYS A 160 20.05 3.87 6.69
CA CYS A 160 19.29 3.09 7.64
C CYS A 160 19.65 1.60 7.62
N ASP A 161 19.50 0.95 8.78
CA ASP A 161 19.54 -0.51 8.89
C ASP A 161 18.17 -1.10 8.55
N ILE A 162 17.10 -0.39 8.94
CA ILE A 162 15.72 -0.82 8.76
C ILE A 162 14.88 0.32 8.18
N ALA A 163 14.18 0.04 7.09
CA ALA A 163 13.17 0.94 6.54
C ALA A 163 11.75 0.39 6.72
N ILE A 164 10.81 1.25 7.12
CA ILE A 164 9.38 0.97 7.13
C ILE A 164 8.72 1.96 6.18
N ILE A 165 8.22 1.51 5.05
CA ILE A 165 7.74 2.38 3.97
C ILE A 165 6.24 2.14 3.77
N THR A 166 5.46 3.21 3.77
CA THR A 166 4.02 3.15 3.47
C THR A 166 3.74 2.64 2.05
N ALA A 167 2.76 1.75 1.91
CA ALA A 167 2.26 1.33 0.60
C ALA A 167 1.58 2.47 -0.20
N THR A 168 1.20 3.57 0.45
CA THR A 168 0.66 4.75 -0.24
C THR A 168 1.68 5.42 -1.16
N SER A 169 2.98 5.15 -0.96
CA SER A 169 4.05 5.59 -1.86
C SER A 169 3.90 5.04 -3.29
N ILE A 170 3.23 3.90 -3.46
CA ILE A 170 2.89 3.35 -4.78
C ILE A 170 1.82 4.21 -5.43
N ILE A 171 0.83 4.68 -4.67
CA ILE A 171 -0.29 5.47 -5.20
C ILE A 171 0.16 6.88 -5.59
N ASN A 172 0.98 7.52 -4.77
CA ASN A 172 1.49 8.87 -5.06
C ASN A 172 2.73 8.88 -5.98
N GLY A 173 3.21 7.72 -6.43
CA GLY A 173 4.32 7.60 -7.39
C GLY A 173 5.72 7.81 -6.81
N THR A 174 5.89 7.84 -5.48
CA THR A 174 7.20 8.07 -4.84
C THR A 174 7.97 6.80 -4.51
N PHE A 175 7.34 5.61 -4.59
CA PHE A 175 7.94 4.34 -4.18
C PHE A 175 9.31 4.07 -4.82
N ASP A 176 9.43 4.19 -6.15
CA ASP A 176 10.67 3.83 -6.84
C ASP A 176 11.85 4.71 -6.39
N GLY A 177 11.60 5.99 -6.13
CA GLY A 177 12.58 6.91 -5.54
C GLY A 177 13.01 6.45 -4.16
N LEU A 178 12.06 6.17 -3.26
CA LEU A 178 12.33 5.70 -1.90
C LEU A 178 13.11 4.36 -1.90
N ALA A 179 12.68 3.42 -2.74
CA ALA A 179 13.34 2.11 -2.86
C ALA A 179 14.76 2.23 -3.42
N SER A 180 15.01 3.19 -4.32
CA SER A 180 16.35 3.44 -4.88
C SER A 180 17.31 4.10 -3.88
N ALA A 181 16.77 4.82 -2.88
CA ALA A 181 17.55 5.48 -1.83
C ALA A 181 18.15 4.47 -0.85
N LEU A 182 17.47 3.35 -0.61
CA LEU A 182 18.00 2.28 0.24
C LEU A 182 19.33 1.75 -0.30
N LYS A 183 20.41 1.79 0.50
CA LYS A 183 21.75 1.30 0.10
C LYS A 183 22.28 0.14 0.94
N ARG A 184 22.15 0.22 2.26
CA ARG A 184 22.80 -0.70 3.21
C ARG A 184 21.85 -1.43 4.18
N ASN A 185 20.54 -1.21 4.03
CA ASN A 185 19.54 -1.76 4.94
C ASN A 185 19.59 -3.29 5.00
N ARG A 186 19.48 -3.85 6.21
CA ARG A 186 19.31 -5.29 6.44
C ARG A 186 17.86 -5.75 6.32
N ALA A 187 16.91 -4.82 6.48
CA ALA A 187 15.48 -5.09 6.29
C ALA A 187 14.77 -3.85 5.72
N ALA A 188 13.76 -4.07 4.88
CA ALA A 188 12.83 -3.02 4.47
C ALA A 188 11.42 -3.59 4.29
N LEU A 189 10.46 -2.97 4.98
CA LEU A 189 9.08 -3.38 5.05
C LEU A 189 8.19 -2.42 4.27
N ILE A 190 7.34 -2.95 3.39
CA ILE A 190 6.17 -2.21 2.88
C ILE A 190 4.98 -2.47 3.78
N LEU A 191 4.40 -1.40 4.31
CA LEU A 191 3.37 -1.46 5.34
C LEU A 191 2.09 -0.74 4.92
N GLY A 192 0.96 -1.42 5.11
CA GLY A 192 -0.38 -0.84 5.08
C GLY A 192 -1.38 -1.68 4.29
N PRO A 193 -2.69 -1.46 4.48
CA PRO A 193 -3.73 -2.25 3.78
C PRO A 193 -3.62 -2.22 2.25
N SER A 194 -3.08 -1.14 1.67
CA SER A 194 -2.85 -1.01 0.22
C SER A 194 -1.69 -1.88 -0.32
N THR A 195 -0.89 -2.50 0.55
CA THR A 195 0.32 -3.24 0.13
C THR A 195 -0.06 -4.38 -0.82
N PRO A 196 0.49 -4.39 -2.04
CA PRO A 196 0.33 -5.52 -2.94
C PRO A 196 1.14 -6.71 -2.41
N MET A 197 0.44 -7.75 -1.97
CA MET A 197 1.04 -8.97 -1.41
C MET A 197 1.63 -9.87 -2.52
N CYS A 198 2.59 -9.32 -3.26
CA CYS A 198 3.21 -9.91 -4.45
C CYS A 198 4.74 -9.75 -4.43
N PRO A 199 5.47 -10.56 -3.64
CA PRO A 199 6.93 -10.62 -3.58
C PRO A 199 7.65 -10.47 -4.93
N GLU A 200 7.14 -11.12 -5.98
CA GLU A 200 7.74 -11.12 -7.31
C GLU A 200 7.84 -9.71 -7.92
N ALA A 201 6.89 -8.82 -7.60
CA ALA A 201 6.92 -7.44 -8.06
C ALA A 201 8.00 -6.60 -7.37
N PHE A 202 8.46 -7.04 -6.19
CA PHE A 202 9.51 -6.38 -5.41
C PHE A 202 10.87 -7.06 -5.56
N ALA A 203 10.94 -8.20 -6.26
CA ALA A 203 12.18 -8.89 -6.54
C ALA A 203 13.18 -7.95 -7.25
N GLY A 204 14.44 -8.01 -6.79
CA GLY A 204 15.53 -7.15 -7.25
C GLY A 204 15.51 -5.73 -6.66
N THR A 205 14.59 -5.41 -5.76
CA THR A 205 14.67 -4.21 -4.90
C THR A 205 15.31 -4.56 -3.55
N ARG A 206 15.55 -3.56 -2.69
CA ARG A 206 16.00 -3.79 -1.31
C ARG A 206 14.86 -4.02 -0.31
N ILE A 207 13.62 -4.15 -0.79
CA ILE A 207 12.47 -4.53 0.04
C ILE A 207 12.62 -6.00 0.42
N THR A 208 12.45 -6.32 1.69
CA THR A 208 12.63 -7.67 2.24
C THR A 208 11.32 -8.26 2.76
N GLN A 209 10.32 -7.42 3.02
CA GLN A 209 9.06 -7.84 3.61
C GLN A 209 7.89 -6.98 3.11
N LEU A 210 6.73 -7.62 2.96
CA LEU A 210 5.45 -6.98 2.66
C LEU A 210 4.47 -7.28 3.78
N SER A 211 3.76 -6.26 4.25
CA SER A 211 2.68 -6.37 5.24
C SER A 211 1.43 -5.65 4.75
N GLY A 212 0.55 -6.43 4.14
CA GLY A 212 -0.70 -5.98 3.55
C GLY A 212 -1.93 -6.54 4.24
N SER A 213 -3.04 -6.55 3.49
CA SER A 213 -4.31 -7.05 3.99
C SER A 213 -5.15 -7.73 2.92
N TYR A 214 -6.00 -8.66 3.36
CA TYR A 214 -7.06 -9.27 2.56
C TYR A 214 -8.41 -8.93 3.17
N VAL A 215 -9.42 -8.74 2.32
CA VAL A 215 -10.78 -8.47 2.79
C VAL A 215 -11.42 -9.77 3.31
N LYS A 216 -11.99 -9.74 4.51
CA LYS A 216 -12.75 -10.86 5.11
C LYS A 216 -14.26 -10.69 4.99
N ASP A 217 -14.72 -9.44 5.05
CA ASP A 217 -16.14 -9.10 5.12
C ASP A 217 -16.42 -7.95 4.15
N HIS A 218 -16.92 -8.32 2.97
CA HIS A 218 -17.10 -7.42 1.84
C HIS A 218 -18.13 -6.33 2.14
N ASP A 219 -19.26 -6.71 2.74
CA ASP A 219 -20.36 -5.78 2.98
C ASP A 219 -20.00 -4.74 4.04
N ARG A 220 -19.30 -5.15 5.10
CA ARG A 220 -18.81 -4.20 6.11
C ARG A 220 -17.72 -3.29 5.57
N VAL A 221 -16.79 -3.78 4.76
CA VAL A 221 -15.78 -2.92 4.12
C VAL A 221 -16.43 -1.89 3.20
N LYS A 222 -17.38 -2.32 2.36
CA LYS A 222 -18.13 -1.44 1.46
C LYS A 222 -18.88 -0.35 2.21
N LEU A 223 -19.55 -0.70 3.31
CA LEU A 223 -20.26 0.26 4.16
C LEU A 223 -19.29 1.27 4.79
N ILE A 224 -18.24 0.79 5.45
CA ILE A 224 -17.25 1.64 6.12
C ILE A 224 -16.59 2.60 5.13
N VAL A 225 -16.20 2.11 3.95
CA VAL A 225 -15.61 2.94 2.88
C VAL A 225 -16.60 4.02 2.43
N SER A 226 -17.85 3.66 2.15
CA SER A 226 -18.89 4.61 1.75
C SER A 226 -19.21 5.67 2.80
N GLU A 227 -19.08 5.35 4.08
CA GLU A 227 -19.34 6.26 5.19
C GLU A 227 -18.09 7.05 5.63
N GLY A 228 -16.99 6.98 4.86
CA GLY A 228 -15.76 7.76 5.12
C GLY A 228 -14.86 7.18 6.22
N GLY A 229 -15.06 5.91 6.60
CA GLY A 229 -14.25 5.24 7.60
C GLY A 229 -12.84 4.88 7.10
N GLY A 230 -11.89 4.79 8.04
CA GLY A 230 -10.48 4.48 7.76
C GLY A 230 -9.97 3.19 8.43
N THR A 231 -8.65 3.03 8.46
CA THR A 231 -7.93 1.82 8.91
C THR A 231 -8.43 1.27 10.26
N ARG A 232 -8.75 2.14 11.24
CA ARG A 232 -9.19 1.72 12.57
C ARG A 232 -10.48 0.89 12.54
N LEU A 233 -11.43 1.24 11.68
CA LEU A 233 -12.68 0.50 11.50
C LEU A 233 -12.47 -0.70 10.57
N LEU A 234 -11.75 -0.50 9.47
CA LEU A 234 -11.45 -1.55 8.50
C LEU A 234 -10.67 -2.72 9.10
N LYS A 235 -9.78 -2.48 10.07
CA LYS A 235 -8.93 -3.51 10.70
C LYS A 235 -9.72 -4.74 11.18
N LYS A 236 -10.96 -4.57 11.63
CA LYS A 236 -11.82 -5.68 12.10
C LYS A 236 -12.25 -6.61 10.95
N HIS A 237 -12.42 -6.03 9.76
CA HIS A 237 -12.92 -6.67 8.54
C HIS A 237 -11.82 -7.01 7.53
N LEU A 238 -10.56 -6.76 7.90
CA LEU A 238 -9.37 -7.13 7.15
C LEU A 238 -8.60 -8.24 7.87
N ARG A 239 -7.95 -9.11 7.10
CA ARG A 239 -6.93 -10.06 7.56
C ARG A 239 -5.57 -9.51 7.18
N PHE A 240 -4.77 -9.10 8.17
CA PHE A 240 -3.40 -8.66 7.92
C PHE A 240 -2.49 -9.86 7.73
N ALA A 241 -1.58 -9.76 6.77
CA ALA A 241 -0.69 -10.85 6.39
C ALA A 241 0.70 -10.30 6.08
N ASN A 242 1.72 -11.05 6.47
CA ASN A 242 3.11 -10.76 6.20
C ASN A 242 3.69 -11.80 5.24
N THR A 243 4.56 -11.37 4.34
CA THR A 243 5.34 -12.27 3.48
C THR A 243 6.72 -11.68 3.22
N LEU A 244 7.71 -12.54 2.97
CA LEU A 244 9.06 -12.14 2.60
C LEU A 244 9.16 -11.94 1.09
N VAL A 245 10.07 -11.05 0.68
CA VAL A 245 10.42 -10.81 -0.72
C VAL A 245 11.61 -11.67 -1.11
#